data_AF-A0A6V7QA67-F1
#
_entry.id   AF-A0A6V7QA67-F1
#
_cell.length_a   1.000
_cell.length_b   1.000
_cell.length_c   1.000
_cell.angle_alpha   90.00
_cell.angle_beta   90.00
_cell.angle_gamma   90.00
#
_symmetry.space_group_name_H-M   'P 1'
#
loop_
_entity.id
_entity.type
_entity.pdbx_description
1 polymer ?
#
loop_
_entity_poly.entity_id
_entity_poly.type
_entity_poly.pdbx_seq_one_letter_code
_entity_poly.pdbx_strand_id
1 'polypeptide(L)'
;MWKTPAERCFMWLGGFRPSEILKLLSNQLEPLTEQQVMGLCDLQQSSQQAEDALSQGMEALQQSLAETLAGSLGPSGSSGNVANYMGQMAMAMGKLGTLEKFLRQADNLRQQTLQQMHQRLTTRQSARAVLTIHDYFSRLRALSSLWLARPRE
;
A
#
# COMPACT_ATOMS: atom_id res chain seq x y z
N MET A 1 -10.88 -8.69 -12.95
CA MET A 1 -9.74 -8.48 -12.04
C MET A 1 -9.65 -6.97 -11.79
N TRP A 2 -9.86 -6.47 -10.56
CA TRP A 2 -10.12 -5.04 -10.30
C TRP A 2 -8.96 -4.07 -10.64
N LYS A 3 -7.73 -4.59 -10.71
CA LYS A 3 -6.52 -3.89 -11.17
C LYS A 3 -5.65 -4.85 -11.98
N THR A 4 -5.00 -4.33 -13.00
CA THR A 4 -4.07 -5.06 -13.87
C THR A 4 -2.80 -5.47 -13.11
N PRO A 5 -2.06 -6.51 -13.56
CA PRO A 5 -0.79 -6.89 -12.94
C PRO A 5 0.22 -5.73 -12.87
N ALA A 6 0.32 -4.90 -13.91
CA ALA A 6 1.22 -3.75 -13.93
C ALA A 6 0.82 -2.68 -12.91
N GLU A 7 -0.47 -2.37 -12.75
CA GLU A 7 -0.93 -1.42 -11.73
C GLU A 7 -0.62 -1.88 -10.30
N ARG A 8 -0.56 -3.21 -10.06
CA ARG A 8 -0.23 -3.76 -8.73
C ARG A 8 1.20 -3.47 -8.30
N CYS A 9 2.13 -3.33 -9.23
CA CYS A 9 3.52 -2.97 -8.93
C CYS A 9 3.66 -1.59 -8.30
N PHE A 10 2.66 -0.71 -8.51
CA PHE A 10 2.63 0.64 -7.94
C PHE A 10 1.76 0.73 -6.68
N MET A 11 1.18 -0.39 -6.24
CA MET A 11 0.41 -0.42 -5.01
C MET A 11 1.30 -0.74 -3.82
N TRP A 12 1.01 -0.06 -2.72
CA TRP A 12 1.57 -0.33 -1.41
C TRP A 12 0.43 -0.72 -0.49
N LEU A 13 0.47 -1.92 0.10
CA LEU A 13 -0.53 -2.45 1.05
C LEU A 13 -1.99 -2.22 0.61
N GLY A 14 -2.31 -2.57 -0.64
CA GLY A 14 -3.67 -2.48 -1.19
C GLY A 14 -4.08 -1.13 -1.78
N GLY A 15 -3.22 -0.10 -1.68
CA GLY A 15 -3.54 1.25 -2.17
C GLY A 15 -2.29 2.02 -2.59
N PHE A 16 -2.33 3.34 -2.49
CA PHE A 16 -1.19 4.21 -2.78
C PHE A 16 -0.31 4.45 -1.54
N ARG A 17 0.93 4.88 -1.74
CA ARG A 17 1.78 5.43 -0.68
C ARG A 17 1.44 6.91 -0.45
N PRO A 18 0.96 7.30 0.74
CA PRO A 18 0.68 8.71 1.05
C PRO A 18 1.86 9.66 0.81
N SER A 19 3.08 9.26 1.19
CA SER A 19 4.32 10.04 0.99
C SER A 19 4.56 10.42 -0.47
N GLU A 20 4.40 9.48 -1.40
CA GLU A 20 4.56 9.69 -2.84
C GLU A 20 3.51 10.65 -3.39
N ILE A 21 2.26 10.55 -2.91
CA ILE A 21 1.21 11.49 -3.28
C ILE A 21 1.55 12.90 -2.79
N LEU A 22 1.98 13.06 -1.54
CA LEU A 22 2.37 14.36 -1.01
C LEU A 22 3.55 14.98 -1.78
N LYS A 23 4.56 14.16 -2.11
CA LYS A 23 5.70 14.58 -2.93
C LYS A 23 5.27 15.07 -4.30
N LEU A 24 4.40 14.32 -4.97
CA LEU A 24 3.84 14.69 -6.27
C LEU A 24 3.04 16.00 -6.20
N LEU A 25 2.26 16.20 -5.14
CA LEU A 25 1.46 17.40 -4.94
C LEU A 25 2.28 18.65 -4.62
N SER A 26 3.34 18.51 -3.81
CA SER A 26 4.24 19.62 -3.49
C SER A 26 4.82 20.27 -4.75
N ASN A 27 5.10 19.47 -5.78
CA ASN A 27 5.65 19.94 -7.05
C ASN A 27 4.60 20.53 -8.03
N GLN A 28 3.30 20.33 -7.78
CA GLN A 28 2.23 20.62 -8.77
C GLN A 28 1.23 21.69 -8.30
N LEU A 29 1.21 22.01 -6.99
CA LEU A 29 0.17 22.85 -6.37
C LEU A 29 0.51 24.35 -6.27
N GLU A 30 1.47 24.85 -7.05
CA GLU A 30 1.85 26.26 -6.99
C GLU A 30 0.64 27.21 -7.26
N PRO A 31 0.50 28.30 -6.47
CA PRO A 31 1.37 28.75 -5.36
C PRO A 31 1.01 28.13 -3.99
N LEU A 32 2.03 27.69 -3.22
CA LEU A 32 1.96 27.30 -1.81
C LEU A 32 2.72 28.32 -0.96
N THR A 33 2.26 28.60 0.27
CA THR A 33 3.03 29.43 1.20
C THR A 33 4.17 28.61 1.82
N GLU A 34 5.23 29.28 2.31
CA GLU A 34 6.35 28.59 2.99
C GLU A 34 5.86 27.73 4.16
N GLN A 35 4.90 28.22 4.93
CA GLN A 35 4.28 27.46 6.02
C GLN A 35 3.56 26.20 5.52
N GLN A 36 2.88 26.28 4.37
CA GLN A 36 2.24 25.11 3.77
C GLN A 36 3.27 24.11 3.24
N VAL A 37 4.35 24.59 2.62
CA VAL A 37 5.44 23.74 2.14
C VAL A 37 6.08 22.99 3.30
N MET A 38 6.47 23.67 4.37
CA MET A 38 7.03 23.02 5.57
C MET A 38 6.03 22.00 6.16
N GLY A 39 4.76 22.40 6.32
CA GLY A 39 3.73 21.51 6.87
C GLY A 39 3.46 20.26 6.02
N LEU A 40 3.60 20.35 4.70
CA LEU A 40 3.51 19.20 3.79
C LEU A 40 4.76 18.32 3.84
N CYS A 41 5.95 18.92 3.95
CA CYS A 41 7.20 18.18 4.12
C CYS A 41 7.18 17.36 5.43
N ASP A 42 6.75 17.95 6.54
CA ASP A 42 6.62 17.25 7.83
C ASP A 42 5.61 16.10 7.75
N LEU A 43 4.47 16.35 7.07
CA LEU A 43 3.45 15.33 6.85
C LEU A 43 3.96 14.20 5.94
N GLN A 44 4.76 14.52 4.93
CA GLN A 44 5.39 13.55 4.05
C GLN A 44 6.38 12.68 4.82
N GLN A 45 7.26 13.29 5.62
CA GLN A 45 8.26 12.57 6.40
C GLN A 45 7.62 11.65 7.44
N SER A 46 6.63 12.13 8.19
CA SER A 46 5.91 11.32 9.16
C SER A 46 5.11 10.18 8.51
N SER A 47 4.48 10.44 7.36
CA SER A 47 3.81 9.39 6.58
C SER A 47 4.80 8.32 6.11
N GLN A 48 5.97 8.72 5.60
CA GLN A 48 7.02 7.81 5.15
C GLN A 48 7.50 6.89 6.28
N GLN A 49 7.74 7.44 7.47
CA GLN A 49 8.17 6.64 8.63
C GLN A 49 7.13 5.58 9.02
N ALA A 50 5.84 5.97 9.03
CA ALA A 50 4.75 5.03 9.29
C ALA A 50 4.62 3.98 8.18
N GLU A 51 4.80 4.37 6.92
CA GLU A 51 4.82 3.46 5.77
C GLU A 51 5.93 2.43 5.88
N ASP A 52 7.14 2.84 6.26
CA ASP A 52 8.30 1.96 6.40
C ASP A 52 8.09 0.95 7.55
N ALA A 53 7.57 1.41 8.69
CA ALA A 53 7.24 0.54 9.83
C ALA A 53 6.17 -0.51 9.47
N LEU A 54 5.12 -0.10 8.75
CA LEU A 54 4.08 -1.02 8.27
C LEU A 54 4.61 -2.00 7.22
N SER A 55 5.51 -1.55 6.33
CA SER A 55 6.12 -2.40 5.31
C SER A 55 6.99 -3.48 5.95
N GLN A 56 7.85 -3.11 6.90
CA GLN A 56 8.69 -4.07 7.63
C GLN A 56 7.83 -5.08 8.42
N GLY A 57 6.78 -4.62 9.09
CA GLY A 57 5.84 -5.49 9.79
C GLY A 57 5.11 -6.47 8.85
N MET A 58 4.73 -6.00 7.65
CA MET A 58 4.12 -6.83 6.62
C MET A 58 5.10 -7.88 6.08
N GLU A 59 6.35 -7.52 5.81
CA GLU A 59 7.39 -8.44 5.35
C GLU A 59 7.65 -9.55 6.37
N ALA A 60 7.79 -9.19 7.65
CA ALA A 60 7.93 -10.16 8.73
C ALA A 60 6.72 -11.11 8.84
N LEU A 61 5.51 -10.58 8.66
CA LEU A 61 4.29 -11.40 8.67
C LEU A 61 4.26 -12.37 7.48
N GLN A 62 4.61 -11.91 6.27
CA GLN A 62 4.64 -12.73 5.07
C GLN A 62 5.68 -13.85 5.18
N GLN A 63 6.87 -13.54 5.68
CA GLN A 63 7.92 -14.52 5.96
C GLN A 63 7.44 -15.58 6.95
N SER A 64 6.86 -15.15 8.07
CA SER A 64 6.36 -16.06 9.09
C SER A 64 5.17 -16.91 8.62
N LEU A 65 4.34 -16.38 7.71
CA LEU A 65 3.28 -17.13 7.06
C LEU A 65 3.87 -18.19 6.11
N ALA A 66 4.85 -17.83 5.30
CA ALA A 66 5.54 -18.77 4.40
C ALA A 66 6.18 -19.92 5.18
N GLU A 67 6.86 -19.64 6.29
CA GLU A 67 7.45 -20.65 7.18
C GLU A 67 6.40 -21.61 7.76
N THR A 68 5.25 -21.08 8.17
CA THR A 68 4.14 -21.89 8.71
C THR A 68 3.59 -22.85 7.65
N LEU A 69 3.49 -22.39 6.40
CA LEU A 69 3.03 -23.22 5.28
C LEU A 69 4.10 -24.24 4.85
N ALA A 70 5.38 -23.84 4.81
CA ALA A 70 6.49 -24.71 4.43
C ALA A 70 6.73 -25.83 5.44
N GLY A 71 6.41 -25.62 6.73
CA GLY A 71 6.48 -26.65 7.77
C GLY A 71 5.60 -27.89 7.51
N SER A 72 4.71 -27.85 6.51
CA SER A 72 3.89 -28.99 6.07
C SER A 72 4.58 -29.93 5.06
N LEU A 73 5.72 -29.52 4.48
CA LEU A 73 6.39 -30.20 3.36
C LEU A 73 7.53 -31.17 3.78
N GLY A 74 7.67 -31.48 5.07
CA GLY A 74 8.74 -32.35 5.58
C GLY A 74 8.67 -33.81 5.08
N PRO A 75 9.80 -34.54 5.03
CA PRO A 75 9.96 -35.79 4.25
C PRO A 75 9.28 -37.03 4.83
N SER A 76 8.44 -36.90 5.86
CA SER A 76 7.72 -38.03 6.44
C SER A 76 6.45 -38.34 5.65
N GLY A 77 6.65 -38.99 4.50
CA GLY A 77 5.60 -39.71 3.78
C GLY A 77 5.16 -40.92 4.61
N SER A 78 4.22 -40.71 5.53
CA SER A 78 3.48 -41.79 6.20
C SER A 78 2.27 -41.18 6.89
N SER A 79 1.11 -41.26 6.24
CA SER A 79 -0.24 -41.16 6.83
C SER A 79 -0.27 -40.77 8.34
N GLY A 80 -0.26 -39.47 8.64
CA GLY A 80 -0.30 -38.97 10.02
C GLY A 80 0.18 -37.52 10.07
N ASN A 81 -0.64 -36.51 10.35
CA ASN A 81 -1.85 -36.50 11.15
C ASN A 81 -2.65 -35.29 10.63
N VAL A 82 -3.91 -35.46 10.19
CA VAL A 82 -4.76 -34.35 9.74
C VAL A 82 -4.78 -33.21 10.78
N ALA A 83 -4.64 -33.57 12.07
CA ALA A 83 -4.47 -32.63 13.18
C ALA A 83 -3.26 -31.68 13.03
N ASN A 84 -2.12 -32.12 12.48
CA ASN A 84 -0.93 -31.27 12.30
C ASN A 84 -1.13 -30.27 11.15
N TYR A 85 -1.65 -30.73 10.01
CA TYR A 85 -2.03 -29.84 8.90
C TYR A 85 -3.12 -28.84 9.32
N MET A 86 -4.15 -29.31 10.04
CA MET A 86 -5.19 -28.43 10.59
C MET A 86 -4.62 -27.42 11.58
N GLY A 87 -3.68 -27.81 12.45
CA GLY A 87 -2.98 -26.90 13.35
C GLY A 87 -2.17 -25.84 12.61
N GLN A 88 -1.42 -26.23 11.58
CA GLN A 88 -0.68 -25.30 10.72
C GLN A 88 -1.61 -24.35 9.96
N MET A 89 -2.70 -24.87 9.40
CA MET A 89 -3.70 -24.05 8.71
C MET A 89 -4.41 -23.09 9.67
N ALA A 90 -4.70 -23.50 10.90
CA ALA A 90 -5.25 -22.62 11.93
C ALA A 90 -4.26 -21.50 12.30
N MET A 91 -2.97 -21.80 12.42
CA MET A 91 -1.93 -20.78 12.62
C MET A 91 -1.83 -19.81 11.42
N ALA A 92 -1.84 -20.34 10.20
CA ALA A 92 -1.84 -19.55 8.97
C ALA A 92 -3.07 -18.63 8.89
N MET A 93 -4.25 -19.14 9.23
CA MET A 93 -5.49 -18.35 9.33
C MET A 93 -5.36 -17.23 10.37
N GLY A 94 -4.77 -17.50 11.54
CA GLY A 94 -4.46 -16.47 12.53
C GLY A 94 -3.54 -15.36 11.98
N LYS A 95 -2.52 -15.73 11.21
CA LYS A 95 -1.63 -14.78 10.52
C LYS A 95 -2.34 -13.98 9.43
N LEU A 96 -3.27 -14.60 8.68
CA LEU A 96 -4.14 -13.87 7.74
C LEU A 96 -5.04 -12.86 8.46
N GLY A 97 -5.49 -13.15 9.69
CA GLY A 97 -6.16 -12.14 10.53
C GLY A 97 -5.26 -10.96 10.88
N THR A 98 -3.96 -11.19 11.12
CA THR A 98 -2.98 -10.11 11.31
C THR A 98 -2.73 -9.34 10.01
N LEU A 99 -2.75 -10.00 8.84
CA LEU A 99 -2.63 -9.36 7.53
C LEU A 99 -3.74 -8.32 7.33
N GLU A 100 -4.98 -8.66 7.67
CA GLU A 100 -6.11 -7.74 7.60
C GLU A 100 -5.88 -6.49 8.47
N LYS A 101 -5.29 -6.64 9.67
CA LYS A 101 -4.97 -5.52 10.54
C LYS A 101 -3.96 -4.56 9.90
N PHE A 102 -2.92 -5.07 9.25
CA PHE A 102 -1.96 -4.23 8.52
C PHE A 102 -2.63 -3.47 7.36
N LEU A 103 -3.52 -4.12 6.62
CA LEU A 103 -4.26 -3.46 5.54
C LEU A 103 -5.14 -2.32 6.10
N ARG A 104 -5.86 -2.55 7.19
CA ARG A 104 -6.64 -1.51 7.89
C ARG A 104 -5.75 -0.38 8.41
N GLN A 105 -4.58 -0.68 8.95
CA GLN A 105 -3.61 0.35 9.38
C GLN A 105 -3.12 1.19 8.21
N ALA A 106 -2.83 0.57 7.06
CA ALA A 106 -2.45 1.28 5.85
C ALA A 106 -3.58 2.19 5.31
N ASP A 107 -4.83 1.71 5.34
CA ASP A 107 -6.00 2.52 4.98
C ASP A 107 -6.19 3.72 5.93
N ASN A 108 -6.06 3.50 7.24
CA ASN A 108 -6.12 4.56 8.24
C ASN A 108 -5.03 5.60 8.01
N LEU A 109 -3.79 5.18 7.70
CA LEU A 109 -2.71 6.10 7.38
C LEU A 109 -3.04 6.96 6.15
N ARG A 110 -3.53 6.34 5.06
CA ARG A 110 -3.97 7.09 3.87
C ARG A 110 -5.04 8.12 4.20
N GLN A 111 -6.06 7.73 4.96
CA GLN A 111 -7.14 8.63 5.36
C GLN A 111 -6.62 9.79 6.20
N GLN A 112 -5.81 9.50 7.22
CA GLN A 112 -5.23 10.51 8.11
C GLN A 112 -4.35 11.49 7.34
N THR A 113 -3.48 10.98 6.45
CA THR A 113 -2.62 11.84 5.64
C THR A 113 -3.43 12.76 4.74
N LEU A 114 -4.48 12.26 4.07
CA LEU A 114 -5.35 13.10 3.24
C LEU A 114 -6.11 14.16 4.05
N GLN A 115 -6.60 13.81 5.24
CA GLN A 115 -7.26 14.75 6.14
C GLN A 115 -6.30 15.85 6.61
N GLN A 116 -5.10 15.46 7.04
CA GLN A 116 -4.07 16.39 7.48
C GLN A 116 -3.57 17.30 6.34
N MET A 117 -3.49 16.78 5.12
CA MET A 117 -3.20 17.57 3.92
C MET A 117 -4.30 18.61 3.69
N HIS A 118 -5.57 18.20 3.74
CA HIS A 118 -6.70 19.11 3.55
C HIS A 118 -6.72 20.23 4.60
N GLN A 119 -6.39 19.93 5.86
CA GLN A 119 -6.31 20.95 6.93
C GLN A 119 -5.19 22.00 6.70
N ARG A 120 -4.13 21.64 5.97
CA ARG A 120 -3.00 22.55 5.66
C ARG A 120 -3.24 23.37 4.40
N LEU A 121 -4.01 22.83 3.45
CA LEU A 121 -4.29 23.44 2.17
C LEU A 121 -5.57 24.29 2.22
N THR A 122 -5.64 25.32 1.38
CA THR A 122 -6.90 26.01 1.12
C THR A 122 -7.86 25.10 0.36
N THR A 123 -9.15 25.45 0.33
CA THR A 123 -10.17 24.71 -0.45
C THR A 123 -9.79 24.61 -1.93
N ARG A 124 -9.25 25.69 -2.53
CA ARG A 124 -8.81 25.70 -3.93
C ARG A 124 -7.61 24.78 -4.17
N GLN A 125 -6.61 24.82 -3.28
CA GLN A 125 -5.44 23.93 -3.37
C GLN A 125 -5.84 22.46 -3.16
N SER A 126 -6.75 22.18 -2.23
CA SER A 126 -7.29 20.84 -2.00
C SER A 126 -8.04 20.30 -3.22
N ALA A 127 -8.87 21.13 -3.86
CA ALA A 127 -9.56 20.76 -5.09
C ALA A 127 -8.56 20.42 -6.21
N ARG A 128 -7.53 21.26 -6.41
CA ARG A 128 -6.45 20.97 -7.36
C ARG A 128 -5.70 19.69 -7.00
N ALA A 129 -5.44 19.45 -5.71
CA ALA A 129 -4.75 18.25 -5.25
C ALA A 129 -5.49 16.97 -5.64
N VAL A 130 -6.80 16.93 -5.41
CA VAL A 130 -7.63 15.78 -5.79
C VAL A 130 -7.62 15.57 -7.31
N LEU A 131 -7.66 16.63 -8.11
CA LEU A 131 -7.55 16.53 -9.57
C LEU A 131 -6.18 15.98 -10.01
N THR A 132 -5.08 16.47 -9.42
CA THR A 132 -3.73 15.98 -9.73
C THR A 132 -3.56 14.50 -9.35
N ILE A 133 -4.10 14.08 -8.19
CA ILE A 133 -4.12 12.68 -7.78
C ILE A 133 -4.89 11.83 -8.82
N HIS A 134 -6.04 12.31 -9.26
CA HIS A 134 -6.86 11.61 -10.25
C HIS A 134 -6.14 11.46 -11.60
N ASP A 135 -5.49 12.53 -12.09
CA ASP A 135 -4.72 12.50 -13.35
C ASP A 135 -3.57 11.50 -13.26
N TYR A 136 -2.83 11.48 -12.15
CA TYR A 136 -1.76 10.51 -11.91
C TYR A 136 -2.24 9.06 -12.05
N PHE A 137 -3.31 8.68 -11.36
CA PHE A 137 -3.84 7.31 -11.46
C PHE A 137 -4.43 7.00 -12.83
N SER A 138 -5.00 7.99 -13.51
CA SER A 138 -5.53 7.83 -14.86
C SER A 138 -4.41 7.54 -15.87
N ARG A 139 -3.28 8.26 -15.77
CA ARG A 139 -2.07 8.00 -16.56
C ARG A 139 -1.49 6.62 -16.29
N LEU A 140 -1.44 6.21 -15.03
CA LEU A 140 -0.96 4.87 -14.66
C LEU A 140 -1.81 3.76 -15.28
N ARG A 141 -3.14 3.93 -15.27
CA ARG A 141 -4.07 3.00 -15.91
C ARG A 141 -3.91 2.99 -17.43
N ALA A 142 -3.73 4.15 -18.05
CA ALA A 142 -3.46 4.26 -19.48
C ALA A 142 -2.17 3.52 -19.86
N LEU A 143 -1.08 3.73 -19.09
CA LEU A 143 0.20 3.03 -19.27
C LEU A 143 0.02 1.52 -19.20
N SER A 144 -0.70 1.02 -18.19
CA SER A 144 -0.98 -0.42 -18.08
C SER A 144 -1.78 -0.95 -19.27
N SER A 145 -2.77 -0.19 -19.75
CA SER A 145 -3.58 -0.57 -20.91
C SER A 145 -2.74 -0.67 -22.18
N LEU A 146 -1.84 0.30 -22.40
CA LEU A 146 -0.90 0.29 -23.52
C LEU A 146 0.06 -0.90 -23.44
N TRP A 147 0.56 -1.22 -22.24
CA TRP A 147 1.42 -2.39 -22.03
C TRP A 147 0.72 -3.71 -22.37
N LEU A 148 -0.56 -3.84 -22.02
CA LEU A 148 -1.35 -5.03 -22.35
C LEU A 148 -1.66 -5.13 -23.85
N ALA A 149 -1.81 -4.00 -24.54
CA ALA A 149 -2.12 -3.93 -25.98
C ALA A 149 -0.90 -4.08 -26.90
N ARG A 150 0.32 -4.16 -26.34
CA ARG A 150 1.54 -4.30 -27.15
C ARG A 150 1.51 -5.57 -28.01
N PRO A 151 2.04 -5.55 -29.24
CA PRO A 151 2.20 -6.75 -30.06
C PRO A 151 3.01 -7.79 -29.29
N ARG A 152 2.56 -9.05 -29.30
CA ARG A 152 3.34 -10.19 -28.85
C ARG A 152 3.92 -10.83 -30.10
N GLU A 153 5.24 -10.77 -30.23
CA GLU A 153 5.97 -11.59 -31.21
C GLU A 153 5.82 -13.08 -30.88
#